data_AF-A0AAW1SUK6-F1
#
_entry.id   AF-A0AAW1SUK6-F1
#
_cell.length_a   1.000
_cell.length_b   1.000
_cell.length_c   1.000
_cell.angle_alpha   90.00
_cell.angle_beta   90.00
_cell.angle_gamma   90.00
#
_symmetry.space_group_name_H-M   'P 1'
#
loop_
_entity.id
_entity.type
_entity.pdbx_description
1 polymer ?
#
loop_
_entity_poly.entity_id
_entity_poly.type
_entity_poly.pdbx_seq_one_letter_code
_entity_poly.pdbx_strand_id
1 'polypeptide(L)'
;MVINSAEVQQDAKDYDDLCEKLKEISTLNGISGLLGWDEMVMMPEGAADCRGQQKAILAGIIHDKATNPALGELLQRLQGNGKTGDQIQSAVVREAKRDFVRNTAVPRNLVKRRAELETEGYAAWIKAREAKDFSKFAPKLDEWVQLSREIARSIDSSRPPYDVLLDQYEKGMTMERLDPIFKQVEEGLVPLIAKLKNGTAPDTSVVAGQFDTEVQAELCSNIVQQLGFELKRGRLDVSVHPFTG
;
A
#
# COMPACT_ATOMS: atom_id res chain seq x y z
N MET A 1 -23.73 -16.48 -33.28
CA MET A 1 -23.86 -15.09 -32.78
C MET A 1 -22.80 -14.30 -33.53
N VAL A 2 -23.22 -13.46 -34.48
CA VAL A 2 -22.28 -12.63 -35.26
C VAL A 2 -21.96 -11.42 -34.41
N ILE A 3 -20.73 -11.32 -33.90
CA ILE A 3 -20.27 -10.13 -33.19
C ILE A 3 -20.18 -9.01 -34.22
N ASN A 4 -20.90 -7.92 -34.01
CA ASN A 4 -20.95 -6.80 -34.96
C ASN A 4 -19.60 -6.06 -34.94
N SER A 5 -19.05 -5.74 -36.11
CA SER A 5 -17.74 -5.05 -36.22
C SER A 5 -17.73 -3.69 -35.52
N ALA A 6 -18.89 -3.02 -35.46
CA ALA A 6 -19.05 -1.76 -34.73
C ALA A 6 -18.97 -1.93 -33.20
N GLU A 7 -19.46 -3.05 -32.66
CA GLU A 7 -19.40 -3.36 -31.22
C GLU A 7 -17.95 -3.64 -30.80
N VAL A 8 -17.21 -4.41 -31.60
CA VAL A 8 -15.78 -4.68 -31.37
C VAL A 8 -14.96 -3.39 -31.36
N GLN A 9 -15.25 -2.47 -32.26
CA GLN A 9 -14.54 -1.20 -32.36
C GLN A 9 -14.88 -0.25 -31.20
N GLN A 10 -16.11 -0.28 -30.70
CA GLN A 10 -16.51 0.49 -29.52
C GLN A 10 -15.89 -0.07 -28.23
N ASP A 11 -15.80 -1.39 -28.08
CA ASP A 11 -15.17 -2.03 -26.92
C ASP A 11 -13.67 -1.72 -26.84
N ALA A 12 -12.98 -1.74 -27.98
CA ALA A 12 -11.57 -1.35 -28.04
C ALA A 12 -11.37 0.10 -27.58
N LYS A 13 -12.22 1.01 -28.05
CA LYS A 13 -12.18 2.42 -27.65
C LYS A 13 -12.49 2.61 -26.16
N ASP A 14 -13.54 1.97 -25.65
CA ASP A 14 -13.90 2.04 -24.23
C ASP A 14 -12.76 1.47 -23.34
N TYR A 15 -12.07 0.43 -23.80
CA TYR A 15 -10.91 -0.11 -23.10
C TYR A 15 -9.71 0.85 -23.10
N ASP A 16 -9.43 1.51 -24.22
CA ASP A 16 -8.37 2.52 -24.29
C ASP A 16 -8.67 3.71 -23.37
N ASP A 17 -9.92 4.21 -23.38
CA ASP A 17 -10.39 5.26 -22.47
C ASP A 17 -10.25 4.84 -20.98
N LEU A 18 -10.47 3.55 -20.67
CA LEU A 18 -10.27 3.00 -19.33
C LEU A 18 -8.79 3.05 -18.96
N CYS A 19 -7.92 2.59 -19.85
CA CYS A 19 -6.48 2.58 -19.63
C CYS A 19 -5.93 3.99 -19.41
N GLU A 20 -6.40 5.00 -20.15
CA GLU A 20 -6.02 6.39 -19.94
C GLU A 20 -6.40 6.90 -18.54
N LYS A 21 -7.62 6.62 -18.09
CA LYS A 21 -8.08 7.00 -16.74
C LYS A 21 -7.27 6.32 -15.65
N LEU A 22 -7.04 5.01 -15.78
CA LEU A 22 -6.24 4.24 -14.83
C LEU A 22 -4.78 4.70 -14.79
N LYS A 23 -4.21 5.05 -15.95
CA LYS A 23 -2.86 5.60 -16.05
C LYS A 23 -2.74 6.96 -15.36
N GLU A 24 -3.75 7.82 -15.48
CA GLU A 24 -3.78 9.10 -14.76
C GLU A 24 -3.80 8.89 -13.24
N ILE A 25 -4.69 8.01 -12.75
CA ILE A 25 -4.76 7.65 -11.32
C ILE A 25 -3.43 7.07 -10.82
N SER A 26 -2.86 6.13 -11.58
CA SER A 26 -1.56 5.51 -11.25
C SER A 26 -0.43 6.55 -11.21
N THR A 27 -0.43 7.50 -12.14
CA THR A 27 0.57 8.58 -12.18
C THR A 27 0.47 9.48 -10.94
N LEU A 28 -0.75 9.83 -10.53
CA LEU A 28 -0.97 10.63 -9.31
C LEU A 28 -0.59 9.85 -8.04
N ASN A 29 -0.84 8.54 -8.01
CA ASN A 29 -0.34 7.68 -6.94
C ASN A 29 1.20 7.65 -6.90
N GLY A 30 1.88 7.67 -8.05
CA GLY A 30 3.34 7.81 -8.11
C GLY A 30 3.82 9.14 -7.52
N ILE A 31 3.11 10.24 -7.77
CA ILE A 31 3.40 11.54 -7.13
C ILE A 31 3.18 11.47 -5.62
N SER A 32 2.12 10.78 -5.17
CA SER A 32 1.85 10.54 -3.75
C SER A 32 2.98 9.72 -3.10
N GLY A 33 3.47 8.69 -3.79
CA GLY A 33 4.63 7.90 -3.38
C GLY A 33 5.90 8.74 -3.23
N LEU A 34 6.15 9.68 -4.15
CA LEU A 34 7.27 10.62 -4.04
C LEU A 34 7.16 11.52 -2.81
N LEU A 35 5.97 12.03 -2.49
CA LEU A 35 5.75 12.83 -1.28
C LEU A 35 6.01 12.02 -0.01
N GLY A 36 5.61 10.74 0.01
CA GLY A 36 5.87 9.81 1.11
C GLY A 36 7.35 9.45 1.24
N TRP A 37 8.05 9.18 0.14
CA TRP A 37 9.50 8.96 0.15
C TRP A 37 10.23 10.18 0.70
N ASP A 38 9.92 11.38 0.22
CA ASP A 38 10.58 12.60 0.70
C ASP A 38 10.33 12.81 2.20
N GLU A 39 9.11 12.55 2.68
CA GLU A 39 8.72 12.65 4.09
C GLU A 39 9.58 11.74 4.99
N MET A 40 9.92 10.55 4.51
CA MET A 40 10.65 9.54 5.29
C MET A 40 12.17 9.61 5.13
N VAL A 41 12.68 10.38 4.16
CA VAL A 41 14.10 10.38 3.76
C VAL A 41 14.74 11.75 3.85
N MET A 42 14.13 12.79 3.26
CA MET A 42 14.77 14.09 3.03
C MET A 42 14.12 15.26 3.79
N MET A 43 12.84 15.13 4.15
CA MET A 43 12.01 16.22 4.66
C MET A 43 12.50 16.71 6.04
N PRO A 44 12.68 18.03 6.24
CA PRO A 44 12.95 18.60 7.55
C PRO A 44 11.79 18.41 8.53
N GLU A 45 12.07 18.21 9.81
CA GLU A 45 11.06 17.94 10.86
C GLU A 45 9.95 19.01 10.94
N GLY A 46 10.30 20.28 10.71
CA GLY A 46 9.35 21.40 10.76
C GLY A 46 8.39 21.52 9.58
N ALA A 47 8.48 20.64 8.58
CA ALA A 47 7.66 20.71 7.36
C ALA A 47 6.41 19.81 7.39
N ALA A 48 6.17 19.09 8.50
CA ALA A 48 5.08 18.12 8.63
C ALA A 48 3.70 18.70 8.28
N ASP A 49 3.36 19.90 8.77
CA ASP A 49 2.05 20.52 8.51
C ASP A 49 1.81 20.79 7.01
N CYS A 50 2.83 21.31 6.32
CA CYS A 50 2.76 21.57 4.88
C CYS A 50 2.68 20.26 4.09
N ARG A 51 3.47 19.24 4.47
CA ARG A 51 3.44 17.91 3.85
C ARG A 51 2.08 17.24 4.02
N GLY A 52 1.48 17.33 5.22
CA GLY A 52 0.15 16.79 5.50
C GLY A 52 -0.90 17.40 4.58
N GLN A 53 -0.88 18.73 4.39
CA GLN A 53 -1.80 19.41 3.46
C GLN A 53 -1.62 18.96 2.01
N GLN A 54 -0.37 18.81 1.54
CA GLN A 54 -0.06 18.32 0.19
C GLN A 54 -0.63 16.92 -0.03
N LYS A 55 -0.35 15.98 0.89
CA LYS A 55 -0.84 14.60 0.83
C LYS A 55 -2.37 14.54 0.89
N ALA A 56 -3.00 15.33 1.76
CA ALA A 56 -4.46 15.37 1.91
C ALA A 56 -5.18 15.90 0.66
N ILE A 57 -4.66 16.97 0.04
CA ILE A 57 -5.22 17.52 -1.20
C ILE A 57 -5.06 16.51 -2.34
N LEU A 58 -3.87 15.94 -2.51
CA LEU A 58 -3.60 14.98 -3.57
C LEU A 58 -4.43 13.70 -3.40
N ALA A 59 -4.56 13.18 -2.18
CA ALA A 59 -5.42 12.04 -1.89
C ALA A 59 -6.90 12.32 -2.25
N GLY A 60 -7.38 13.54 -1.99
CA GLY A 60 -8.70 13.98 -2.44
C GLY A 60 -8.85 13.97 -3.97
N ILE A 61 -7.86 14.48 -4.71
CA ILE A 61 -7.88 14.50 -6.18
C ILE A 61 -7.86 13.07 -6.75
N ILE A 62 -7.01 12.20 -6.22
CA ILE A 62 -6.93 10.78 -6.60
C ILE A 62 -8.29 10.11 -6.37
N HIS A 63 -8.89 10.34 -5.20
CA HIS A 63 -10.20 9.79 -4.87
C HIS A 63 -11.28 10.27 -5.83
N ASP A 64 -11.36 11.59 -6.10
CA ASP A 64 -12.35 12.17 -7.01
C ASP A 64 -12.26 11.55 -8.43
N LYS A 65 -11.05 11.19 -8.89
CA LYS A 65 -10.84 10.47 -10.15
C LYS A 65 -11.21 8.99 -10.06
N ALA A 66 -10.81 8.33 -8.98
CA ALA A 66 -11.06 6.90 -8.76
C ALA A 66 -12.55 6.57 -8.51
N THR A 67 -13.36 7.55 -8.13
CA THR A 67 -14.81 7.42 -7.92
C THR A 67 -15.64 8.19 -8.94
N ASN A 68 -15.02 8.64 -10.04
CA ASN A 68 -15.72 9.42 -11.05
C ASN A 68 -16.85 8.58 -11.70
N PRO A 69 -18.10 9.07 -11.78
CA PRO A 69 -19.20 8.31 -12.38
C PRO A 69 -18.92 7.83 -13.82
N ALA A 70 -18.21 8.62 -14.63
CA ALA A 70 -17.85 8.24 -16.00
C ALA A 70 -16.91 7.00 -16.04
N LEU A 71 -16.07 6.81 -15.03
CA LEU A 71 -15.27 5.58 -14.90
C LEU A 71 -16.18 4.39 -14.57
N GLY A 72 -17.17 4.58 -13.69
CA GLY A 72 -18.15 3.56 -13.33
C GLY A 72 -19.01 3.11 -14.52
N GLU A 73 -19.50 4.06 -15.33
CA GLU A 73 -20.25 3.81 -16.56
C GLU A 73 -19.42 3.04 -17.59
N LEU A 74 -18.15 3.43 -17.76
CA LEU A 74 -17.22 2.76 -18.66
C LEU A 74 -16.98 1.30 -18.27
N LEU A 75 -16.75 1.06 -16.98
CA LEU A 75 -16.58 -0.29 -16.44
C LEU A 75 -17.85 -1.14 -16.63
N GLN A 76 -19.04 -0.54 -16.49
CA GLN A 76 -20.30 -1.24 -16.71
C GLN A 76 -20.49 -1.67 -18.17
N ARG A 77 -20.16 -0.80 -19.14
CA ARG A 77 -20.24 -1.14 -20.57
C ARG A 77 -19.31 -2.29 -20.92
N LEU A 78 -18.05 -2.20 -20.50
CA LEU A 78 -17.06 -3.24 -20.76
C LEU A 78 -17.46 -4.61 -20.17
N GLN A 79 -18.11 -4.63 -19.00
CA GLN A 79 -18.62 -5.88 -18.39
C GLN A 79 -19.87 -6.46 -19.08
N GLY A 80 -20.75 -5.61 -19.62
CA GLY A 80 -22.02 -6.01 -20.23
C GLY A 80 -21.89 -6.82 -21.52
N ASN A 81 -20.76 -6.68 -22.23
CA ASN A 81 -20.57 -7.22 -23.58
C ASN A 81 -20.01 -8.66 -23.62
N GLY A 82 -19.92 -9.33 -22.47
CA GLY A 82 -19.74 -10.78 -22.39
C GLY A 82 -18.31 -11.32 -22.60
N LYS A 83 -17.40 -10.55 -23.24
CA LYS A 83 -15.93 -10.73 -23.19
C LYS A 83 -15.22 -9.42 -23.52
N THR A 84 -14.65 -8.75 -22.52
CA THR A 84 -13.72 -7.63 -22.81
C THR A 84 -12.37 -8.21 -23.23
N GLY A 85 -12.14 -8.27 -24.55
CA GLY A 85 -10.81 -8.51 -25.09
C GLY A 85 -10.14 -9.82 -24.64
N ASP A 86 -8.83 -9.78 -24.47
CA ASP A 86 -8.03 -10.92 -23.98
C ASP A 86 -8.11 -11.12 -22.45
N GLN A 87 -7.42 -12.14 -21.95
CA GLN A 87 -7.41 -12.46 -20.51
C GLN A 87 -6.83 -11.34 -19.64
N ILE A 88 -5.87 -10.57 -20.15
CA ILE A 88 -5.25 -9.45 -19.44
C ILE A 88 -6.24 -8.29 -19.40
N GLN A 89 -6.86 -7.94 -20.51
CA GLN A 89 -7.86 -6.87 -20.58
C GLN A 89 -9.05 -7.17 -19.67
N SER A 90 -9.54 -8.41 -19.69
CA SER A 90 -10.57 -8.90 -18.77
C SER A 90 -10.15 -8.80 -17.29
N ALA A 91 -8.88 -9.07 -16.98
CA ALA A 91 -8.35 -8.90 -15.63
C ALA A 91 -8.30 -7.42 -15.21
N VAL A 92 -7.82 -6.53 -16.09
CA VAL A 92 -7.79 -5.08 -15.84
C VAL A 92 -9.17 -4.55 -15.50
N VAL A 93 -10.19 -4.90 -16.30
CA VAL A 93 -11.59 -4.47 -16.04
C VAL A 93 -12.10 -5.01 -14.70
N ARG A 94 -11.85 -6.28 -14.39
CA ARG A 94 -12.28 -6.89 -13.13
C ARG A 94 -11.65 -6.20 -11.92
N GLU A 95 -10.34 -5.96 -11.95
CA GLU A 95 -9.64 -5.33 -10.84
C GLU A 95 -10.01 -3.85 -10.72
N ALA A 96 -10.08 -3.11 -11.83
CA ALA A 96 -10.53 -1.72 -11.84
C ALA A 96 -11.96 -1.57 -11.30
N LYS A 97 -12.85 -2.52 -11.61
CA LYS A 97 -14.21 -2.54 -11.05
C LYS A 97 -14.21 -2.76 -9.54
N ARG A 98 -13.41 -3.72 -9.06
CA ARG A 98 -13.27 -3.98 -7.63
C ARG A 98 -12.79 -2.72 -6.91
N ASP A 99 -11.75 -2.08 -7.43
CA ASP A 99 -11.19 -0.86 -6.84
C ASP A 99 -12.20 0.29 -6.89
N PHE A 100 -12.90 0.49 -8.01
CA PHE A 100 -13.97 1.49 -8.12
C PHE A 100 -15.07 1.30 -7.07
N VAL A 101 -15.57 0.08 -6.90
CA VAL A 101 -16.61 -0.24 -5.90
C VAL A 101 -16.10 0.05 -4.49
N ARG A 102 -14.90 -0.42 -4.14
CA ARG A 102 -14.32 -0.18 -2.81
C ARG A 102 -14.07 1.31 -2.56
N ASN A 103 -13.51 2.03 -3.52
CA ASN A 103 -13.21 3.45 -3.38
C ASN A 103 -14.49 4.28 -3.25
N THR A 104 -15.52 3.99 -4.05
CA THR A 104 -16.80 4.71 -4.02
C THR A 104 -17.54 4.51 -2.70
N ALA A 105 -17.31 3.38 -2.02
CA ALA A 105 -17.91 3.10 -0.73
C ALA A 105 -17.32 3.96 0.40
N VAL A 106 -16.09 4.48 0.26
CA VAL A 106 -15.41 5.28 1.28
C VAL A 106 -15.67 6.78 1.06
N PRO A 107 -16.24 7.50 2.04
CA PRO A 107 -16.42 8.94 1.93
C PRO A 107 -15.11 9.71 1.78
N ARG A 108 -15.11 10.71 0.90
CA ARG A 108 -13.94 11.56 0.61
C ARG A 108 -13.30 12.21 1.83
N ASN A 109 -14.09 12.59 2.83
CA ASN A 109 -13.57 13.18 4.08
C ASN A 109 -12.73 12.18 4.88
N LEU A 110 -13.09 10.88 4.87
CA LEU A 110 -12.28 9.84 5.53
C LEU A 110 -10.96 9.61 4.81
N VAL A 111 -10.95 9.66 3.48
CA VAL A 111 -9.72 9.56 2.68
C VAL A 111 -8.76 10.70 3.00
N LYS A 112 -9.27 11.94 3.06
CA LYS A 112 -8.46 13.10 3.44
C LYS A 112 -7.95 12.99 4.87
N ARG A 113 -8.81 12.66 5.84
CA ARG A 113 -8.40 12.51 7.23
C ARG A 113 -7.34 11.42 7.40
N ARG A 114 -7.44 10.31 6.65
CA ARG A 114 -6.43 9.25 6.67
C ARG A 114 -5.06 9.76 6.21
N ALA A 115 -5.03 10.54 5.12
CA ALA A 115 -3.78 11.11 4.61
C ALA A 115 -3.15 12.12 5.59
N GLU A 116 -3.96 12.97 6.24
CA GLU A 116 -3.48 13.89 7.28
C GLU A 116 -2.94 13.13 8.50
N LEU A 117 -3.71 12.16 8.99
CA LEU A 117 -3.36 11.38 10.17
C LEU A 117 -2.13 10.50 9.94
N GLU A 118 -1.85 10.10 8.70
CA GLU A 118 -0.63 9.36 8.35
C GLU A 118 0.62 10.21 8.60
N THR A 119 0.62 11.47 8.14
CA THR A 119 1.72 12.42 8.38
C THR A 119 1.82 12.81 9.85
N GLU A 120 0.71 13.16 10.50
CA GLU A 120 0.69 13.46 11.94
C GLU A 120 1.19 12.28 12.78
N GLY A 121 0.73 11.07 12.44
CA GLY A 121 1.05 9.83 13.12
C GLY A 121 2.52 9.44 12.93
N TYR A 122 3.07 9.58 11.74
CA TYR A 122 4.48 9.32 11.47
C TYR A 122 5.39 10.25 12.27
N ALA A 123 5.12 11.56 12.26
CA ALA A 123 5.88 12.54 13.04
C ALA A 123 5.80 12.26 14.56
N ALA A 124 4.60 11.92 15.07
CA ALA A 124 4.42 11.55 16.47
C ALA A 124 5.17 10.24 16.83
N TRP A 125 5.14 9.25 15.93
CA TRP A 125 5.80 7.96 16.11
C TRP A 125 7.32 8.11 16.17
N ILE A 126 7.95 8.92 15.30
CA ILE A 126 9.39 9.18 15.35
C ILE A 126 9.79 9.67 16.75
N LYS A 127 9.11 10.71 17.25
CA LYS A 127 9.38 11.31 18.56
C LYS A 127 9.17 10.32 19.70
N ALA A 128 8.10 9.53 19.63
CA ALA A 128 7.78 8.51 20.63
C ALA A 128 8.83 7.38 20.64
N ARG A 129 9.28 6.93 19.46
CA ARG A 129 10.30 5.89 19.32
C ARG A 129 11.65 6.35 19.88
N GLU A 130 12.09 7.54 19.52
CA GLU A 130 13.34 8.13 20.04
C GLU A 130 13.29 8.27 21.57
N ALA A 131 12.16 8.72 22.10
CA ALA A 131 11.95 8.84 23.54
C ALA A 131 11.67 7.49 24.25
N LYS A 132 11.49 6.40 23.50
CA LYS A 132 11.02 5.09 24.02
C LYS A 132 9.75 5.20 24.86
N ASP A 133 8.82 6.07 24.44
CA ASP A 133 7.64 6.43 25.22
C ASP A 133 6.35 6.23 24.39
N PHE A 134 5.71 5.07 24.60
CA PHE A 134 4.47 4.72 23.91
C PHE A 134 3.32 5.69 24.23
N SER A 135 3.29 6.30 25.41
CA SER A 135 2.19 7.19 25.81
C SER A 135 2.06 8.41 24.89
N LYS A 136 3.16 8.83 24.26
CA LYS A 136 3.19 9.91 23.26
C LYS A 136 2.56 9.52 21.92
N PHE A 137 2.56 8.24 21.57
CA PHE A 137 2.00 7.74 20.32
C PHE A 137 0.58 7.16 20.48
N ALA A 138 0.25 6.66 21.68
CA ALA A 138 -1.02 5.99 21.95
C ALA A 138 -2.28 6.78 21.50
N PRO A 139 -2.39 8.11 21.69
CA PRO A 139 -3.55 8.86 21.20
C PRO A 139 -3.69 8.83 19.67
N LYS A 140 -2.58 8.97 18.93
CA LYS A 140 -2.57 8.93 17.46
C LYS A 140 -2.87 7.53 16.94
N LEU A 141 -2.38 6.50 17.62
CA LEU A 141 -2.72 5.11 17.29
C LEU A 141 -4.22 4.83 17.49
N ASP A 142 -4.83 5.33 18.56
CA ASP A 142 -6.26 5.15 18.80
C ASP A 142 -7.10 5.84 17.69
N GLU A 143 -6.77 7.10 17.35
CA GLU A 143 -7.37 7.78 16.19
C GLU A 143 -7.25 6.95 14.91
N TRP A 144 -6.07 6.37 14.64
CA TRP A 144 -5.80 5.57 13.44
C TRP A 144 -6.64 4.28 13.40
N VAL A 145 -6.76 3.60 14.54
CA VAL A 145 -7.56 2.37 14.66
C VAL A 145 -9.05 2.67 14.48
N GLN A 146 -9.55 3.76 15.06
CA GLN A 146 -10.94 4.18 14.91
C GLN A 146 -11.27 4.51 13.45
N LEU A 147 -10.42 5.33 12.79
CA LEU A 147 -10.58 5.69 11.39
C LEU A 147 -10.51 4.47 10.47
N SER A 148 -9.58 3.55 10.73
CA SER A 148 -9.44 2.31 9.95
C SER A 148 -10.70 1.45 10.04
N ARG A 149 -11.32 1.36 11.23
CA ARG A 149 -12.60 0.64 11.42
C ARG A 149 -13.76 1.33 10.71
N GLU A 150 -13.80 2.66 10.70
CA GLU A 150 -14.82 3.41 9.97
C GLU A 150 -14.71 3.16 8.46
N ILE A 151 -13.51 3.28 7.90
CA ILE A 151 -13.24 2.97 6.48
C ILE A 151 -13.65 1.54 6.14
N ALA A 152 -13.30 0.56 6.99
CA ALA A 152 -13.69 -0.83 6.77
C ALA A 152 -15.21 -1.01 6.72
N ARG A 153 -15.96 -0.39 7.64
CA ARG A 153 -17.44 -0.44 7.65
C ARG A 153 -18.06 0.26 6.45
N SER A 154 -17.44 1.35 5.96
CA SER A 154 -17.85 2.01 4.74
C SER A 154 -17.72 1.08 3.53
N ILE A 155 -16.64 0.29 3.45
CA ILE A 155 -16.41 -0.68 2.36
C ILE A 155 -17.39 -1.86 2.44
N ASP A 156 -17.48 -2.50 3.61
CA ASP A 156 -18.38 -3.64 3.82
C ASP A 156 -18.68 -3.80 5.32
N SER A 157 -19.87 -3.35 5.73
CA SER A 157 -20.34 -3.46 7.13
C SER A 157 -20.81 -4.86 7.53
N SER A 158 -20.95 -5.78 6.57
CA SER A 158 -21.40 -7.16 6.84
C SER A 158 -20.26 -8.09 7.27
N ARG A 159 -19.01 -7.68 7.05
CA ARG A 159 -17.80 -8.45 7.36
C ARG A 159 -17.07 -7.90 8.58
N PRO A 160 -16.27 -8.73 9.29
CA PRO A 160 -15.36 -8.24 10.30
C PRO A 160 -14.42 -7.16 9.72
N PRO A 161 -14.24 -6.00 10.40
CA PRO A 161 -13.39 -4.93 9.88
C PRO A 161 -11.97 -5.37 9.50
N TYR A 162 -11.40 -6.31 10.26
CA TYR A 162 -10.08 -6.85 9.96
C TYR A 162 -10.03 -7.58 8.62
N ASP A 163 -11.02 -8.41 8.30
CA ASP A 163 -11.09 -9.14 7.01
C ASP A 163 -11.25 -8.18 5.82
N VAL A 164 -12.01 -7.09 6.01
CA VAL A 164 -12.21 -6.07 4.97
C VAL A 164 -10.90 -5.33 4.64
N LEU A 165 -10.12 -5.04 5.69
CA LEU A 165 -8.82 -4.38 5.57
C LEU A 165 -7.74 -5.35 5.08
N LEU A 166 -7.74 -6.60 5.53
CA LEU A 166 -6.81 -7.64 5.09
C LEU A 166 -6.95 -7.92 3.59
N ASP A 167 -8.19 -7.95 3.08
CA ASP A 167 -8.50 -8.13 1.66
C ASP A 167 -7.91 -7.03 0.76
N GLN A 168 -7.51 -5.87 1.31
CA GLN A 168 -6.79 -4.84 0.55
C GLN A 168 -5.38 -5.33 0.15
N TYR A 169 -4.73 -6.12 1.00
CA TYR A 169 -3.37 -6.59 0.81
C TYR A 169 -3.34 -7.99 0.22
N GLU A 170 -4.14 -8.90 0.78
CA GLU A 170 -4.21 -10.30 0.36
C GLU A 170 -5.64 -10.68 -0.01
N LYS A 171 -5.93 -10.63 -1.32
CA LYS A 171 -7.31 -10.77 -1.84
C LYS A 171 -7.91 -12.12 -1.45
N GLY A 172 -9.09 -12.08 -0.85
CA GLY A 172 -9.83 -13.25 -0.38
C GLY A 172 -9.29 -13.87 0.92
N MET A 173 -8.27 -13.30 1.55
CA MET A 173 -7.81 -13.74 2.86
C MET A 173 -8.77 -13.25 3.97
N THR A 174 -8.94 -14.08 4.99
CA THR A 174 -9.77 -13.82 6.18
C THR A 174 -9.08 -14.36 7.42
N MET A 175 -9.49 -13.95 8.62
CA MET A 175 -9.02 -14.54 9.88
C MET A 175 -9.23 -16.06 9.90
N GLU A 176 -10.38 -16.55 9.43
CA GLU A 176 -10.68 -17.99 9.35
C GLU A 176 -9.64 -18.77 8.52
N ARG A 177 -9.10 -18.16 7.46
CA ARG A 177 -8.03 -18.76 6.64
C ARG A 177 -6.64 -18.53 7.24
N LEU A 178 -6.44 -17.43 7.96
CA LEU A 178 -5.15 -17.02 8.50
C LEU A 178 -4.80 -17.73 9.82
N ASP A 179 -5.78 -17.94 10.70
CA ASP A 179 -5.57 -18.56 12.02
C ASP A 179 -4.94 -19.96 11.93
N PRO A 180 -5.37 -20.88 11.04
CA PRO A 180 -4.73 -22.18 10.89
C PRO A 180 -3.28 -22.08 10.40
N ILE A 181 -2.95 -21.09 9.56
CA ILE A 181 -1.58 -20.87 9.07
C ILE A 181 -0.70 -20.42 10.23
N PHE A 182 -1.15 -19.46 11.03
CA PHE A 182 -0.39 -19.02 12.21
C PHE A 182 -0.22 -20.13 13.23
N LYS A 183 -1.25 -20.95 13.45
CA LYS A 183 -1.14 -22.12 14.32
C LYS A 183 -0.06 -23.09 13.84
N GLN A 184 -0.02 -23.40 12.55
CA GLN A 184 1.02 -24.28 11.98
C GLN A 184 2.43 -23.69 12.16
N VAL A 185 2.58 -22.38 11.94
CA VAL A 185 3.85 -21.67 12.14
C VAL A 185 4.26 -21.70 13.61
N GLU A 186 3.33 -21.46 14.54
CA GLU A 186 3.58 -21.51 15.99
C GLU A 186 4.01 -22.90 16.45
N GLU A 187 3.26 -23.94 16.07
CA GLU A 187 3.53 -25.34 16.41
C GLU A 187 4.90 -25.80 15.89
N GLY A 188 5.35 -25.29 14.74
CA GLY A 188 6.68 -25.57 14.19
C GLY A 188 7.80 -24.75 14.81
N LEU A 189 7.65 -23.43 14.86
CA LEU A 189 8.71 -22.50 15.22
C LEU A 189 8.93 -22.39 16.73
N VAL A 190 7.89 -22.41 17.57
CA VAL A 190 8.06 -22.24 19.02
C VAL A 190 8.95 -23.35 19.61
N PRO A 191 8.70 -24.65 19.33
CA PRO A 191 9.59 -25.71 19.81
C PRO A 191 10.99 -25.66 19.20
N LEU A 192 11.10 -25.26 17.92
CA LEU A 192 12.41 -25.12 17.25
C LEU A 192 13.25 -24.02 17.92
N ILE A 193 12.68 -22.85 18.18
CA ILE A 193 13.34 -21.75 18.87
C ILE A 193 13.74 -22.18 20.28
N ALA A 194 12.88 -22.89 21.01
CA ALA A 194 13.21 -23.40 22.33
C ALA A 194 14.42 -24.37 22.30
N LYS A 195 14.49 -25.26 21.30
CA LYS A 195 15.64 -26.15 21.09
C LYS A 195 16.92 -25.37 20.78
N LEU A 196 16.84 -24.40 19.87
CA LEU A 196 18.00 -23.58 19.48
C LEU A 196 18.53 -22.73 20.64
N LYS A 197 17.65 -22.17 21.49
CA LYS A 197 18.05 -21.41 22.69
C LYS A 197 18.80 -22.24 23.72
N ASN A 198 18.55 -23.55 23.77
CA ASN A 198 19.25 -24.49 24.65
C ASN A 198 20.49 -25.12 23.99
N GLY A 199 20.74 -24.81 22.71
CA GLY A 199 21.90 -25.29 21.96
C GLY A 199 23.13 -24.41 22.16
N THR A 200 24.18 -24.73 21.41
CA THR A 200 25.41 -23.93 21.38
C THR A 200 25.22 -22.73 20.45
N ALA A 201 25.37 -21.52 20.98
CA ALA A 201 25.36 -20.30 20.18
C ALA A 201 26.58 -20.26 19.23
N PRO A 202 26.43 -19.80 17.99
CA PRO A 202 27.57 -19.57 17.11
C PRO A 202 28.43 -18.41 17.63
N ASP A 203 29.71 -18.40 17.27
CA ASP A 203 30.55 -17.23 17.50
C ASP A 203 30.11 -16.08 16.59
N THR A 204 29.70 -14.96 17.18
CA THR A 204 29.26 -13.76 16.48
C THR A 204 30.31 -12.64 16.50
N SER A 205 31.55 -12.93 16.93
CA SER A 205 32.64 -11.94 17.02
C SER A 205 32.87 -11.19 15.70
N VAL A 206 32.70 -11.87 14.56
CA VAL A 206 32.91 -11.31 13.21
C VAL A 206 31.92 -10.20 12.84
N VAL A 207 30.75 -10.16 13.51
CA VAL A 207 29.70 -9.14 13.28
C VAL A 207 29.54 -8.18 14.46
N ALA A 208 30.35 -8.31 15.52
CA ALA A 208 30.24 -7.53 16.75
C ALA A 208 31.05 -6.21 16.75
N GLY A 209 31.50 -5.76 15.58
CA GLY A 209 32.35 -4.58 15.41
C GLY A 209 31.59 -3.29 15.11
N GLN A 210 32.35 -2.19 15.01
CA GLN A 210 31.90 -0.97 14.36
C GLN A 210 32.24 -1.05 12.87
N PHE A 211 31.25 -0.84 12.03
CA PHE A 211 31.41 -0.84 10.58
C PHE A 211 31.09 0.55 10.06
N ASP A 212 31.95 1.03 9.18
CA ASP A 212 31.77 2.32 8.51
C ASP A 212 30.46 2.32 7.71
N THR A 213 29.67 3.38 7.83
CA THR A 213 28.32 3.46 7.26
C THR A 213 28.36 3.60 5.74
N GLU A 214 29.35 4.28 5.21
CA GLU A 214 29.55 4.54 3.80
C GLU A 214 30.01 3.26 3.09
N VAL A 215 30.91 2.50 3.72
CA VAL A 215 31.30 1.16 3.24
C VAL A 215 30.13 0.18 3.24
N GLN A 216 29.27 0.22 4.28
CA GLN A 216 28.03 -0.57 4.30
C GLN A 216 27.08 -0.17 3.18
N ALA A 217 26.92 1.14 2.90
CA ALA A 217 26.08 1.63 1.82
C ALA A 217 26.60 1.20 0.44
N GLU A 218 27.92 1.25 0.20
CA GLU A 218 28.54 0.71 -1.01
C GLU A 218 28.29 -0.79 -1.17
N LEU A 219 28.45 -1.56 -0.09
CA LEU A 219 28.16 -3.00 -0.10
C LEU A 219 26.69 -3.28 -0.45
N CYS A 220 25.74 -2.56 0.16
CA CYS A 220 24.33 -2.67 -0.16
C CYS A 220 24.06 -2.37 -1.64
N SER A 221 24.65 -1.30 -2.18
CA SER A 221 24.53 -0.92 -3.59
C SER A 221 25.08 -2.00 -4.54
N ASN A 222 26.20 -2.62 -4.17
CA ASN A 222 26.79 -3.71 -4.94
C ASN A 222 25.91 -4.97 -4.93
N ILE A 223 25.35 -5.33 -3.77
CA ILE A 223 24.47 -6.50 -3.62
C ILE A 223 23.21 -6.33 -4.46
N VAL A 224 22.53 -5.18 -4.38
CA VAL A 224 21.28 -4.99 -5.14
C VAL A 224 21.50 -4.98 -6.64
N GLN A 225 22.62 -4.45 -7.12
CA GLN A 225 22.99 -4.52 -8.54
C GLN A 225 23.25 -5.96 -8.98
N GLN A 226 23.90 -6.79 -8.16
CA GLN A 226 24.09 -8.22 -8.44
C GLN A 226 22.77 -9.00 -8.45
N LEU A 227 21.79 -8.58 -7.64
CA LEU A 227 20.42 -9.10 -7.66
C LEU A 227 19.62 -8.61 -8.89
N GLY A 228 20.17 -7.71 -9.70
CA GLY A 228 19.57 -7.21 -10.94
C GLY A 228 18.86 -5.86 -10.83
N PHE A 229 19.01 -5.14 -9.71
CA PHE A 229 18.41 -3.81 -9.55
C PHE A 229 19.11 -2.76 -10.42
N GLU A 230 18.33 -2.06 -11.26
CA GLU A 230 18.85 -1.04 -12.18
C GLU A 230 18.86 0.35 -11.54
N LEU A 231 20.03 0.83 -11.13
CA LEU A 231 20.22 2.15 -10.50
C LEU A 231 19.90 3.34 -11.43
N LYS A 232 19.71 3.14 -12.73
CA LYS A 232 19.20 4.19 -13.64
C LYS A 232 17.68 4.38 -13.51
N ARG A 233 16.98 3.44 -12.87
CA ARG A 233 15.52 3.41 -12.72
C ARG A 233 15.07 3.34 -11.26
N GLY A 234 16.00 3.53 -10.32
CA GLY A 234 15.75 3.51 -8.89
C GLY A 234 16.96 3.99 -8.10
N ARG A 235 16.81 4.12 -6.78
CA ARG A 235 17.87 4.58 -5.88
C ARG A 235 17.77 3.88 -4.52
N LEU A 236 18.83 4.01 -3.72
CA LEU A 236 18.87 3.58 -2.32
C LEU A 236 19.11 4.80 -1.45
N ASP A 237 18.39 4.86 -0.34
CA ASP A 237 18.39 5.98 0.59
C ASP A 237 18.40 5.49 2.04
N VAL A 238 18.91 6.33 2.93
CA VAL A 238 18.82 6.09 4.37
C VAL A 238 17.48 6.61 4.88
N SER A 239 16.79 5.78 5.67
CA SER A 239 15.54 6.15 6.33
C SER A 239 15.49 5.55 7.74
N VAL A 240 14.58 6.07 8.57
CA VAL A 240 14.38 5.62 9.96
C VAL A 240 13.87 4.17 10.04
N HIS A 241 13.12 3.72 9.04
CA HIS A 241 12.64 2.34 8.88
C HIS A 241 12.71 1.97 7.39
N PRO A 242 13.40 0.88 7.00
CA PRO A 242 13.52 0.49 5.59
C PRO A 242 12.16 0.27 4.91
N PHE A 243 12.05 0.68 3.64
CA PHE A 243 10.86 0.48 2.80
C PHE A 243 11.25 0.43 1.31
N THR A 244 10.28 0.04 0.46
CA THR A 244 10.35 0.14 -1.01
C THR A 244 9.07 0.81 -1.51
N GLY A 245 9.19 1.71 -2.50
CA GLY A 245 8.07 2.46 -3.07
C GLY A 245 7.95 2.29 -4.57
#